data_AF-C0KJT3-F1
#
_entry.id   AF-C0KJT3-F1
#
_cell.length_a   1.000
_cell.length_b   1.000
_cell.length_c   1.000
_cell.angle_alpha   90.00
_cell.angle_beta   90.00
_cell.angle_gamma   90.00
#
_symmetry.space_group_name_H-M   'P 1'
#
loop_
_entity.id
_entity.type
_entity.pdbx_description
1 polymer ?
#
loop_
_entity_poly.entity_id
_entity_poly.type
_entity_poly.pdbx_seq_one_letter_code
_entity_poly.pdbx_strand_id
1 'polypeptide(L)'
;LNMEGCTELESLPKRLGKQKALQELVLSGCSKLESVPTVVKDMKHLRILLLDGTRIRKIPKIKSLKCLCLSRNIAMVNLQDNLKDFYNLKCLVMKNCENLRYLPSLPKCLEYLNVYGCERLESVENPLVSDRLFLDGLEKLRSTFLFTNCHNLFQDAKDSISTYAKWKCHRLAVECYEQDKVSGAFFNTCYPGYIVPSWFDHQAVGSVLEPRLEPHWYNTMLSGIALCAVVSFHENQDPIIGSFSVKCTLQFENEDGSLRFDCDIGCFNEPGMIEADHVFIGYVTCSRLKDHHSIPIHHPTTVKMKFHLTDACKSKVVDCGFRLMYTQSRGCLLREEVAANFTKL
;
A
#
# COMPACT_ATOMS: atom_id res chain seq x y z
N LEU A 1 24.94 7.75 12.88
CA LEU A 1 24.99 8.38 14.22
C LEU A 1 23.80 7.83 14.99
N ASN A 2 24.06 7.10 16.07
CA ASN A 2 23.02 6.53 16.91
C ASN A 2 23.01 7.24 18.27
N MET A 3 21.86 7.81 18.63
CA MET A 3 21.59 8.45 19.91
C MET A 3 20.27 7.91 20.48
N GLU A 4 19.98 6.64 20.21
CA GLU A 4 18.81 5.95 20.71
C GLU A 4 18.76 5.99 22.24
N GLY A 5 17.58 6.26 22.79
CA GLY A 5 17.34 6.30 24.23
C GLY A 5 17.96 7.50 24.95
N CYS A 6 18.45 8.53 24.25
CA CYS A 6 18.88 9.78 24.88
C CYS A 6 17.66 10.58 25.36
N THR A 7 17.06 10.18 26.48
CA THR A 7 15.79 10.72 27.00
C THR A 7 15.84 12.21 27.34
N GLU A 8 17.03 12.73 27.67
CA GLU A 8 17.28 14.13 28.01
C GLU A 8 17.60 15.01 26.78
N LEU A 9 17.65 14.44 25.58
CA LEU A 9 17.99 15.17 24.36
C LEU A 9 16.82 16.06 23.91
N GLU A 10 16.93 17.36 24.17
CA GLU A 10 15.93 18.35 23.75
C GLU A 10 16.16 18.88 22.33
N SER A 11 17.43 18.97 21.90
CA SER A 11 17.79 19.49 20.59
C SER A 11 19.12 18.96 20.08
N LEU A 12 19.29 18.95 18.75
CA LEU A 12 20.55 18.57 18.12
C LEU A 12 21.44 19.80 17.88
N PRO A 13 22.77 19.67 18.00
CA PRO A 13 23.67 20.79 17.75
C PRO A 13 23.59 21.22 16.29
N LYS A 14 23.55 22.53 16.03
CA LYS A 14 23.49 23.09 14.66
C LYS A 14 24.63 22.61 13.75
N ARG A 15 25.78 22.22 14.33
CA ARG A 15 26.93 21.69 13.58
C ARG A 15 26.64 20.34 12.91
N LEU A 16 25.63 19.59 13.37
CA LEU A 16 25.25 18.30 12.77
C LEU A 16 24.89 18.43 11.29
N GLY A 17 24.22 19.52 10.89
CA GLY A 17 23.86 19.76 9.48
C GLY A 17 25.04 19.99 8.54
N LYS A 18 26.26 20.20 9.07
CA LYS A 18 27.49 20.29 8.26
C LYS A 18 28.09 18.92 7.95
N GLN A 19 27.55 17.83 8.51
CA GLN A 19 28.09 16.50 8.28
C GLN A 19 27.76 16.02 6.87
N LYS A 20 28.83 15.87 6.07
CA LYS A 20 28.71 15.49 4.65
C LYS A 20 28.61 13.99 4.44
N ALA A 21 29.08 13.16 5.37
CA ALA A 21 29.11 11.71 5.21
C ALA A 21 27.97 10.98 5.93
N LEU A 22 27.20 11.65 6.78
CA LEU A 22 26.19 10.98 7.61
C LEU A 22 25.01 10.50 6.75
N GLN A 23 24.81 9.18 6.72
CA GLN A 23 23.73 8.54 5.96
C GLN A 23 22.56 8.10 6.84
N GLU A 24 22.81 7.85 8.12
CA GLU A 24 21.82 7.35 9.06
C GLU A 24 21.89 8.09 10.38
N LEU A 25 20.73 8.53 10.86
CA LEU A 25 20.55 9.22 12.13
C LEU A 25 19.42 8.53 12.92
N VAL A 26 19.80 7.90 14.04
CA VAL A 26 18.88 7.22 14.95
C VAL A 26 18.70 8.09 16.19
N LEU A 27 17.45 8.47 16.45
CA LEU A 27 17.00 9.32 17.57
C LEU A 27 15.80 8.69 18.28
N SER A 28 15.59 7.40 18.05
CA SER A 28 14.47 6.67 18.64
C SER A 28 14.59 6.66 20.17
N GLY A 29 13.49 6.84 20.89
CA GLY A 29 13.47 6.94 22.35
C GLY A 29 13.97 8.27 22.94
N CYS A 30 14.30 9.28 22.12
CA CYS A 30 14.60 10.63 22.59
C CYS A 30 13.32 11.36 23.02
N SER A 31 12.79 11.02 24.20
CA SER A 31 11.46 11.43 24.68
C SER A 31 11.25 12.93 24.88
N LYS A 32 12.31 13.73 25.03
CA LYS A 32 12.24 15.20 25.12
C LYS A 32 12.48 15.91 23.79
N LEU A 33 12.78 15.19 22.70
CA LEU A 33 13.04 15.79 21.40
C LEU A 33 11.72 16.21 20.74
N GLU A 34 11.47 17.51 20.68
CA GLU A 34 10.23 18.07 20.07
C GLU A 34 10.42 18.54 18.62
N SER A 35 11.66 18.76 18.20
CA SER A 35 11.97 19.19 16.84
C SER A 35 13.36 18.76 16.40
N VAL A 36 13.51 18.52 15.10
CA VAL A 36 14.83 18.35 14.47
C VAL A 36 15.26 19.72 13.91
N PRO A 37 16.48 20.20 14.20
CA PRO A 37 16.94 21.49 13.70
C PRO A 37 16.83 21.61 12.19
N THR A 38 16.42 22.79 11.72
CA THR A 38 16.21 23.05 10.29
C THR A 38 17.48 22.85 9.45
N VAL A 39 18.67 22.98 10.04
CA VAL A 39 19.97 22.75 9.37
C VAL A 39 20.15 21.32 8.86
N VAL A 40 19.41 20.34 9.40
CA VAL A 40 19.44 18.95 8.92
C VAL A 40 18.88 18.83 7.50
N LYS A 41 18.09 19.82 7.04
CA LYS A 41 17.59 19.89 5.65
C LYS A 41 18.71 19.93 4.61
N ASP A 42 19.89 20.43 4.99
CA ASP A 42 21.03 20.63 4.08
C ASP A 42 21.92 19.36 3.97
N MET A 43 21.58 18.29 4.71
CA MET A 43 22.34 17.04 4.73
C MET A 43 22.09 16.21 3.47
N LYS A 44 22.91 16.41 2.44
CA LYS A 44 22.74 15.79 1.11
C LYS A 44 22.82 14.25 1.08
N HIS A 45 23.41 13.63 2.10
CA HIS A 45 23.64 12.18 2.13
C HIS A 45 22.78 11.43 3.14
N LEU A 46 21.99 12.12 3.98
CA LEU A 46 21.14 11.46 4.97
C LEU A 46 20.02 10.69 4.27
N ARG A 47 19.99 9.37 4.44
CA ARG A 47 19.03 8.45 3.81
C ARG A 47 18.02 7.88 4.80
N ILE A 48 18.43 7.64 6.04
CA ILE A 48 17.61 7.01 7.07
C ILE A 48 17.52 7.93 8.28
N LEU A 49 16.30 8.17 8.75
CA LEU A 49 16.00 8.96 9.94
C LEU A 49 14.97 8.22 10.79
N LEU A 50 15.39 7.78 11.98
CA LEU A 50 14.53 7.09 12.94
C LEU A 50 14.23 8.03 14.11
N LEU A 51 12.94 8.32 14.32
CA LEU A 51 12.42 9.28 15.30
C LEU A 51 11.35 8.62 16.19
N ASP A 52 11.40 7.31 16.37
CA ASP A 52 10.39 6.58 17.11
C ASP A 52 10.34 7.02 18.58
N GLY A 53 9.18 7.12 19.20
CA GLY A 53 9.08 7.45 20.62
C GLY A 53 9.60 8.84 20.99
N THR A 54 9.61 9.78 20.03
CA THR A 54 9.95 11.19 20.27
C THR A 54 8.68 12.03 20.44
N ARG A 55 8.83 13.33 20.72
CA ARG A 55 7.72 14.29 20.81
C ARG A 55 7.66 15.21 19.58
N ILE A 56 8.15 14.73 18.45
CA ILE A 56 8.26 15.55 17.25
C ILE A 56 6.88 15.89 16.70
N ARG A 57 6.66 17.20 16.53
CA ARG A 57 5.43 17.74 15.92
C ARG A 57 5.60 18.12 14.46
N LYS A 58 6.84 18.34 14.01
CA LYS A 58 7.16 18.79 12.65
C LYS A 58 8.30 17.98 12.07
N ILE A 59 8.09 17.47 10.87
CA ILE A 59 9.08 16.64 10.18
C ILE A 59 10.06 17.57 9.45
N PRO A 60 11.37 17.36 9.58
CA PRO A 60 12.36 18.16 8.86
C PRO A 60 12.31 17.85 7.35
N LYS A 61 12.27 18.89 6.50
CA LYS A 61 12.28 18.77 5.02
C LYS A 61 13.65 18.34 4.48
N ILE A 62 13.98 17.06 4.61
CA ILE A 62 15.28 16.50 4.21
C ILE A 62 15.14 15.86 2.82
N LYS A 63 15.59 16.56 1.78
CA LYS A 63 15.40 16.15 0.37
C LYS A 63 16.07 14.82 0.01
N SER A 64 17.13 14.45 0.71
CA SER A 64 17.94 13.24 0.48
C SER A 64 17.36 11.98 1.11
N LEU A 65 16.36 12.14 1.99
CA LEU A 65 15.82 11.09 2.84
C LEU A 65 15.10 10.03 2.01
N LYS A 66 15.34 8.75 2.33
CA LYS A 66 14.73 7.58 1.70
C LYS A 66 13.81 6.82 2.65
N CYS A 67 14.13 6.78 3.94
CA CYS A 67 13.37 6.10 4.97
C CYS A 67 13.16 7.00 6.19
N LEU A 68 11.91 7.10 6.64
CA LEU A 68 11.50 7.87 7.80
C LEU A 68 10.64 6.99 8.71
N CYS A 69 11.05 6.86 9.98
CA CYS A 69 10.28 6.16 11.00
C CYS A 69 9.85 7.13 12.09
N LEU A 70 8.54 7.18 12.35
CA LEU A 70 7.87 8.10 13.29
C LEU A 70 6.98 7.34 14.26
N SER A 71 7.24 6.05 14.52
CA SER A 71 6.35 5.24 15.38
C SER A 71 6.34 5.77 16.81
N ARG A 72 5.25 5.54 17.55
CA ARG A 72 5.09 5.93 18.97
C ARG A 72 5.29 7.43 19.22
N ASN A 73 5.03 8.27 18.22
CA ASN A 73 5.09 9.73 18.38
C ASN A 73 3.76 10.26 18.91
N ILE A 74 3.63 10.34 20.23
CA ILE A 74 2.39 10.73 20.90
C ILE A 74 2.01 12.21 20.69
N ALA A 75 2.97 13.09 20.39
CA ALA A 75 2.70 14.52 20.20
C ALA A 75 2.22 14.87 18.79
N MET A 76 2.28 13.91 17.86
CA MET A 76 1.94 14.11 16.45
C MET A 76 0.43 13.94 16.24
N VAL A 77 -0.23 15.05 15.89
CA VAL A 77 -1.66 15.04 15.58
C VAL A 77 -1.90 14.93 14.08
N ASN A 78 -1.15 15.68 13.27
CA ASN A 78 -1.23 15.65 11.82
C ASN A 78 0.18 15.70 11.24
N LEU A 79 0.43 15.01 10.12
CA LEU A 79 1.60 15.32 9.30
C LEU A 79 1.28 16.61 8.52
N GLN A 80 2.19 17.58 8.54
CA GLN A 80 1.99 18.86 7.83
C GLN A 80 1.88 18.63 6.31
N ASP A 81 1.22 19.56 5.59
CA ASP A 81 0.87 19.51 4.16
C ASP A 81 2.04 19.32 3.16
N ASN A 82 3.27 19.18 3.65
CA ASN A 82 4.49 19.19 2.86
C ASN A 82 5.12 17.80 2.66
N LEU A 83 4.43 16.69 2.97
CA LEU A 83 4.95 15.35 2.62
C LEU A 83 5.21 15.20 1.11
N LYS A 84 4.44 15.91 0.28
CA LYS A 84 4.63 16.00 -1.17
C LYS A 84 6.05 16.43 -1.57
N ASP A 85 6.73 17.23 -0.74
CA ASP A 85 8.09 17.74 -1.01
C ASP A 85 9.20 16.70 -0.79
N PHE A 86 8.89 15.52 -0.25
CA PHE A 86 9.86 14.46 -0.02
C PHE A 86 10.04 13.57 -1.25
N TYR A 87 10.52 14.17 -2.36
CA TYR A 87 10.63 13.52 -3.67
C TYR A 87 11.46 12.22 -3.71
N ASN A 88 12.31 11.96 -2.70
CA ASN A 88 13.15 10.76 -2.62
C ASN A 88 12.71 9.76 -1.55
N LEU A 89 11.66 10.06 -0.77
CA LEU A 89 11.20 9.19 0.29
C LEU A 89 10.53 7.96 -0.31
N LYS A 90 11.06 6.79 0.05
CA LYS A 90 10.59 5.47 -0.40
C LYS A 90 9.84 4.73 0.70
N CYS A 91 10.19 4.97 1.96
CA CYS A 91 9.64 4.26 3.11
C CYS A 91 9.21 5.25 4.19
N LEU A 92 7.95 5.13 4.63
CA LEU A 92 7.39 5.88 5.75
C LEU A 92 6.71 4.90 6.70
N VAL A 93 7.14 4.89 7.97
CA VAL A 93 6.61 4.00 9.00
C VAL A 93 6.10 4.83 10.17
N MET A 94 4.84 4.59 10.55
CA MET A 94 4.12 5.28 11.62
C MET A 94 3.28 4.27 12.38
N LYS A 95 3.88 3.61 13.37
CA LYS A 95 3.17 2.63 14.20
C LYS A 95 2.77 3.24 15.54
N ASN A 96 1.57 2.96 16.03
CA ASN A 96 1.09 3.35 17.35
C ASN A 96 1.23 4.86 17.61
N CYS A 97 0.89 5.70 16.61
CA CYS A 97 0.83 7.14 16.78
C CYS A 97 -0.55 7.52 17.32
N GLU A 98 -0.71 7.46 18.64
CA GLU A 98 -2.02 7.51 19.33
C GLU A 98 -2.86 8.76 19.06
N ASN A 99 -2.25 9.88 18.69
CA ASN A 99 -2.95 11.15 18.45
C ASN A 99 -3.06 11.54 16.98
N LEU A 100 -2.53 10.72 16.07
CA LEU A 100 -2.56 10.99 14.63
C LEU A 100 -4.00 10.93 14.11
N ARG A 101 -4.49 12.02 13.52
CA ARG A 101 -5.87 12.14 12.98
C ARG A 101 -5.95 12.27 11.47
N TYR A 102 -4.95 12.87 10.85
CA TYR A 102 -4.94 13.10 9.41
C TYR A 102 -3.59 12.79 8.77
N LEU A 103 -3.66 12.11 7.63
CA LEU A 103 -2.53 11.90 6.73
C LEU A 103 -2.66 12.78 5.49
N PRO A 104 -1.72 13.71 5.24
CA PRO A 104 -1.70 14.50 4.03
C PRO A 104 -1.29 13.63 2.84
N SER A 105 -1.33 14.21 1.64
CA SER A 105 -0.92 13.50 0.43
C SER A 105 0.50 12.95 0.56
N LEU A 106 0.62 11.68 0.23
CA LEU A 106 1.88 10.95 0.30
C LEU A 106 2.88 11.46 -0.75
N PRO A 107 4.21 11.32 -0.51
CA PRO A 107 5.22 11.66 -1.50
C PRO A 107 5.11 10.77 -2.76
N LYS A 108 5.39 11.33 -3.93
CA LYS A 108 5.26 10.65 -5.23
C LYS A 108 6.07 9.36 -5.37
N CYS A 109 7.25 9.30 -4.73
CA CYS A 109 8.17 8.16 -4.85
C CYS A 109 8.00 7.12 -3.73
N LEU A 110 6.93 7.19 -2.94
CA LEU A 110 6.72 6.29 -1.82
C LEU A 110 6.44 4.87 -2.31
N GLU A 111 7.28 3.93 -1.87
CA GLU A 111 7.20 2.50 -2.18
C GLU A 111 6.61 1.72 -0.99
N TYR A 112 6.73 2.24 0.23
CA TYR A 112 6.26 1.56 1.43
C TYR A 112 5.68 2.58 2.43
N LEU A 113 4.43 2.36 2.81
CA LEU A 113 3.75 3.03 3.92
C LEU A 113 3.27 1.98 4.89
N ASN A 114 3.61 2.11 6.16
CA ASN A 114 3.05 1.27 7.21
C ASN A 114 2.49 2.16 8.33
N VAL A 115 1.17 2.17 8.42
CA VAL A 115 0.39 2.82 9.48
C VAL A 115 -0.30 1.70 10.26
N TYR A 116 0.27 1.36 11.41
CA TYR A 116 -0.22 0.28 12.27
C TYR A 116 -0.67 0.85 13.61
N GLY A 117 -1.86 0.50 14.09
CA GLY A 117 -2.30 0.90 15.45
C GLY A 117 -2.46 2.40 15.65
N CYS A 118 -2.63 3.17 14.57
CA CYS A 118 -2.97 4.60 14.65
C CYS A 118 -4.50 4.74 14.76
N GLU A 119 -5.05 4.36 15.91
CA GLU A 119 -6.49 4.18 16.10
C GLU A 119 -7.31 5.45 15.90
N ARG A 120 -6.73 6.63 16.16
CA ARG A 120 -7.38 7.94 15.98
C ARG A 120 -7.29 8.49 14.57
N LEU A 121 -6.70 7.76 13.61
CA LEU A 121 -6.60 8.22 12.24
C LEU A 121 -8.00 8.29 11.61
N GLU A 122 -8.47 9.50 11.35
CA GLU A 122 -9.82 9.79 10.86
C GLU A 122 -9.83 9.94 9.34
N SER A 123 -8.83 10.62 8.76
CA SER A 123 -8.84 10.98 7.34
C SER A 123 -7.47 10.83 6.66
N VAL A 124 -7.51 10.55 5.35
CA VAL A 124 -6.34 10.44 4.47
C VAL A 124 -6.62 11.27 3.22
N GLU A 125 -5.68 12.13 2.86
CA GLU A 125 -5.77 12.94 1.65
C GLU A 125 -5.76 12.06 0.40
N ASN A 126 -6.70 12.30 -0.51
CA ASN A 126 -6.71 11.62 -1.79
C ASN A 126 -5.61 12.22 -2.71
N PRO A 127 -4.59 11.44 -3.08
CA PRO A 127 -3.51 11.94 -3.94
C PRO A 127 -4.02 12.35 -5.35
N LEU A 128 -5.11 11.75 -5.84
CA LEU A 128 -5.65 12.02 -7.17
C LEU A 128 -6.35 13.39 -7.27
N VAL A 129 -6.92 13.88 -6.16
CA VAL A 129 -7.60 15.18 -6.11
C VAL A 129 -6.58 16.31 -5.95
N SER A 130 -5.54 16.05 -5.17
CA SER A 130 -4.64 17.09 -4.68
C SER A 130 -3.42 17.35 -5.57
N ASP A 131 -3.21 16.57 -6.64
CA ASP A 131 -2.10 16.76 -7.58
C ASP A 131 -2.45 16.31 -9.01
N ARG A 132 -2.77 17.29 -9.88
CA ARG A 132 -3.09 17.08 -11.31
C ARG A 132 -1.88 16.61 -12.14
N LEU A 133 -0.66 16.62 -11.59
CA LEU A 133 0.57 16.18 -12.25
C LEU A 133 0.91 14.71 -11.96
N PHE A 134 0.00 13.93 -11.35
CA PHE A 134 0.16 12.47 -11.20
C PHE A 134 0.29 11.71 -12.54
N LEU A 135 0.07 12.39 -13.66
CA LEU A 135 0.10 11.85 -15.02
C LEU A 135 1.51 11.79 -15.65
N ASP A 136 2.55 12.33 -15.01
CA ASP A 136 3.91 12.44 -15.58
C ASP A 136 4.80 11.18 -15.40
N GLY A 137 4.23 9.98 -15.57
CA GLY A 137 5.00 8.77 -15.91
C GLY A 137 6.07 8.27 -14.93
N LEU A 138 6.03 8.66 -13.66
CA LEU A 138 7.04 8.31 -12.64
C LEU A 138 6.55 7.34 -11.55
N GLU A 139 5.38 6.72 -11.74
CA GLU A 139 4.80 5.80 -10.78
C GLU A 139 5.72 4.60 -10.52
N LYS A 140 5.82 4.21 -9.24
CA LYS A 140 6.65 3.06 -8.86
C LYS A 140 5.93 1.76 -9.20
N LEU A 141 6.67 0.86 -9.84
CA LEU A 141 6.20 -0.48 -10.17
C LEU A 141 5.93 -1.34 -8.93
N ARG A 142 6.48 -0.97 -7.77
CA ARG A 142 6.32 -1.70 -6.50
C ARG A 142 5.91 -0.74 -5.38
N SER A 143 4.72 -0.94 -4.83
CA SER A 143 4.22 -0.13 -3.71
C SER A 143 3.36 -0.94 -2.73
N THR A 144 3.55 -0.71 -1.43
CA THR A 144 2.78 -1.35 -0.36
C THR A 144 2.32 -0.32 0.66
N PHE A 145 1.00 -0.11 0.79
CA PHE A 145 0.42 0.87 1.72
C PHE A 145 -0.51 0.20 2.73
N LEU A 146 -0.09 0.12 3.99
CA LEU A 146 -0.80 -0.62 5.03
C LEU A 146 -1.43 0.34 6.04
N PHE A 147 -2.73 0.21 6.27
CA PHE A 147 -3.50 0.92 7.29
C PHE A 147 -4.11 -0.11 8.24
N THR A 148 -3.30 -0.73 9.09
CA THR A 148 -3.77 -1.78 10.00
C THR A 148 -4.19 -1.19 11.35
N ASN A 149 -5.30 -1.65 11.92
CA ASN A 149 -5.87 -1.16 13.18
C ASN A 149 -6.09 0.37 13.22
N CYS A 150 -6.39 0.97 12.07
CA CYS A 150 -6.76 2.38 11.96
C CYS A 150 -8.29 2.54 12.07
N HIS A 151 -8.86 2.14 13.21
CA HIS A 151 -10.28 1.85 13.34
C HIS A 151 -11.22 3.06 13.14
N ASN A 152 -10.75 4.29 13.42
CA ASN A 152 -11.55 5.50 13.24
C ASN A 152 -11.50 6.10 11.82
N LEU A 153 -10.94 5.39 10.84
CA LEU A 153 -10.95 5.86 9.45
C LEU A 153 -12.40 6.09 8.99
N PHE A 154 -12.70 7.32 8.58
CA PHE A 154 -14.00 7.67 8.01
C PHE A 154 -14.22 6.96 6.67
N GLN A 155 -15.48 6.82 6.28
CA GLN A 155 -15.84 6.16 5.02
C GLN A 155 -15.19 6.86 3.81
N ASP A 156 -15.18 8.20 3.78
CA ASP A 156 -14.50 8.97 2.72
C ASP A 156 -12.99 8.67 2.61
N ALA A 157 -12.34 8.37 3.75
CA ALA A 157 -10.93 8.01 3.78
C ALA A 157 -10.70 6.60 3.22
N LYS A 158 -11.56 5.64 3.60
CA LYS A 158 -11.56 4.27 3.05
C LYS A 158 -11.82 4.29 1.54
N ASP A 159 -12.78 5.10 1.10
CA ASP A 159 -13.09 5.29 -0.32
C ASP A 159 -11.92 5.94 -1.08
N SER A 160 -11.21 6.88 -0.45
CA SER A 160 -10.01 7.49 -1.02
C SER A 160 -8.86 6.48 -1.18
N ILE A 161 -8.62 5.63 -0.17
CA ILE A 161 -7.63 4.54 -0.25
C ILE A 161 -8.02 3.55 -1.36
N SER A 162 -9.30 3.14 -1.42
CA SER A 162 -9.83 2.23 -2.43
C SER A 162 -9.76 2.81 -3.85
N THR A 163 -10.08 4.10 -4.01
CA THR A 163 -10.01 4.80 -5.29
C THR A 163 -8.56 4.91 -5.78
N TYR A 164 -7.63 5.24 -4.88
CA TYR A 164 -6.21 5.23 -5.21
C TYR A 164 -5.74 3.82 -5.61
N ALA A 165 -6.17 2.78 -4.90
CA ALA A 165 -5.86 1.40 -5.23
C ALA A 165 -6.34 1.04 -6.64
N LYS A 166 -7.58 1.38 -6.99
CA LYS A 166 -8.13 1.20 -8.35
C LYS A 166 -7.25 1.90 -9.39
N TRP A 167 -6.97 3.18 -9.19
CA TRP A 167 -6.15 3.97 -10.10
C TRP A 167 -4.75 3.36 -10.28
N LYS A 168 -4.10 2.96 -9.18
CA LYS A 168 -2.77 2.33 -9.21
C LYS A 168 -2.77 1.02 -9.98
N CYS A 169 -3.77 0.16 -9.78
CA CYS A 169 -3.93 -1.07 -10.57
C CYS A 169 -4.06 -0.78 -12.07
N HIS A 170 -4.85 0.23 -12.47
CA HIS A 170 -4.96 0.63 -13.88
C HIS A 170 -3.63 1.15 -14.43
N ARG A 171 -2.94 2.00 -13.67
CA ARG A 171 -1.61 2.53 -14.05
C ARG A 171 -0.59 1.41 -14.28
N LEU A 172 -0.50 0.46 -13.36
CA LEU A 172 0.40 -0.68 -13.49
C LEU A 172 0.04 -1.55 -14.70
N ALA A 173 -1.25 -1.75 -14.99
CA ALA A 173 -1.68 -2.47 -16.18
C ALA A 173 -1.22 -1.80 -17.48
N VAL A 174 -1.30 -0.46 -17.58
CA VAL A 174 -0.80 0.29 -18.74
C VAL A 174 0.72 0.19 -18.86
N GLU A 175 1.46 0.37 -17.76
CA GLU A 175 2.92 0.32 -17.77
C GLU A 175 3.47 -1.07 -18.12
N CYS A 176 2.86 -2.13 -17.60
CA CYS A 176 3.27 -3.50 -17.91
C CYS A 176 3.04 -3.87 -19.37
N TYR A 177 2.02 -3.29 -20.01
CA TYR A 177 1.76 -3.48 -21.43
C TYR A 177 2.72 -2.68 -22.32
N GLU A 178 2.94 -1.39 -22.02
CA GLU A 178 3.80 -0.52 -22.83
C GLU A 178 5.27 -0.96 -22.82
N GLN A 179 5.74 -1.63 -21.76
CA GLN A 179 7.16 -2.00 -21.58
C GLN A 179 7.47 -3.48 -21.85
N ASP A 180 6.51 -4.26 -22.36
CA ASP A 180 6.58 -5.65 -22.88
C ASP A 180 7.26 -6.74 -21.99
N LYS A 181 7.89 -6.38 -20.86
CA LYS A 181 8.73 -7.27 -20.03
C LYS A 181 8.87 -6.82 -18.56
N VAL A 182 7.91 -6.07 -18.00
CA VAL A 182 8.01 -5.70 -16.58
C VAL A 182 7.63 -6.89 -15.70
N SER A 183 8.59 -7.77 -15.47
CA SER A 183 8.45 -8.86 -14.49
C SER A 183 8.45 -8.27 -13.08
N GLY A 184 7.32 -8.46 -12.39
CA GLY A 184 7.20 -8.17 -10.96
C GLY A 184 6.77 -6.75 -10.61
N ALA A 185 5.97 -6.08 -11.44
CA ALA A 185 5.12 -5.00 -10.92
C ALA A 185 4.19 -5.56 -9.85
N PHE A 186 4.02 -4.82 -8.76
CA PHE A 186 3.32 -5.27 -7.57
C PHE A 186 2.72 -4.07 -6.85
N PHE A 187 1.46 -4.19 -6.46
CA PHE A 187 0.85 -3.22 -5.56
C PHE A 187 -0.01 -3.96 -4.56
N ASN A 188 0.06 -3.54 -3.31
CA ASN A 188 -0.95 -3.91 -2.34
C ASN A 188 -1.28 -2.78 -1.37
N THR A 189 -2.50 -2.85 -0.84
CA THR A 189 -2.96 -2.00 0.24
C THR A 189 -3.87 -2.77 1.17
N CYS A 190 -3.95 -2.35 2.43
CA CYS A 190 -4.98 -2.81 3.35
C CYS A 190 -5.52 -1.69 4.21
N TYR A 191 -6.79 -1.80 4.61
CA TYR A 191 -7.44 -0.88 5.54
C TYR A 191 -8.58 -1.57 6.28
N PRO A 192 -9.04 -1.04 7.44
CA PRO A 192 -10.13 -1.66 8.20
C PRO A 192 -11.45 -1.52 7.45
N GLY A 193 -12.15 -2.63 7.28
CA GLY A 193 -13.40 -2.68 6.53
C GLY A 193 -13.84 -4.12 6.28
N TYR A 194 -15.13 -4.26 5.96
CA TYR A 194 -15.82 -5.55 5.85
C TYR A 194 -16.54 -5.71 4.50
N ILE A 195 -16.31 -4.80 3.55
CA ILE A 195 -17.00 -4.78 2.25
C ILE A 195 -15.95 -4.78 1.14
N VAL A 196 -16.11 -5.69 0.18
CA VAL A 196 -15.37 -5.66 -1.09
C VAL A 196 -15.78 -4.41 -1.87
N PRO A 197 -14.84 -3.55 -2.30
CA PRO A 197 -15.18 -2.33 -3.04
C PRO A 197 -16.02 -2.60 -4.29
N SER A 198 -17.01 -1.74 -4.56
CA SER A 198 -17.95 -1.91 -5.69
C SER A 198 -17.29 -1.90 -7.08
N TRP A 199 -16.04 -1.46 -7.17
CA TRP A 199 -15.29 -1.52 -8.42
C TRP A 199 -14.71 -2.90 -8.71
N PHE A 200 -14.88 -3.93 -7.88
CA PHE A 200 -14.61 -5.31 -8.28
C PHE A 200 -15.83 -5.89 -8.99
N ASP A 201 -15.67 -6.28 -10.27
CA ASP A 201 -16.78 -6.74 -11.13
C ASP A 201 -17.33 -8.11 -10.71
N HIS A 202 -16.48 -8.93 -10.11
CA HIS A 202 -16.83 -10.24 -9.62
C HIS A 202 -16.55 -10.30 -8.13
N GLN A 203 -17.57 -10.65 -7.35
CA GLN A 203 -17.51 -10.74 -5.90
C GLN A 203 -18.22 -12.01 -5.44
N ALA A 204 -17.77 -12.61 -4.35
CA ALA A 204 -18.42 -13.74 -3.74
C ALA A 204 -18.24 -13.72 -2.22
N VAL A 205 -19.22 -14.29 -1.53
CA VAL A 205 -19.12 -14.60 -0.11
C VAL A 205 -18.23 -15.83 0.05
N GLY A 206 -17.31 -15.76 1.01
CA GLY A 206 -16.31 -16.77 1.32
C GLY A 206 -14.98 -16.53 0.62
N SER A 207 -14.19 -17.59 0.54
CA SER A 207 -12.79 -17.56 0.11
C SER A 207 -12.56 -18.06 -1.32
N VAL A 208 -13.62 -18.45 -2.04
CA VAL A 208 -13.51 -19.08 -3.37
C VAL A 208 -14.42 -18.38 -4.36
N LEU A 209 -13.87 -18.07 -5.53
CA LEU A 209 -14.54 -17.48 -6.68
C LEU A 209 -14.41 -18.42 -7.88
N GLU A 210 -15.55 -18.80 -8.46
CA GLU A 210 -15.64 -19.60 -9.69
C GLU A 210 -16.47 -18.84 -10.73
N PRO A 211 -15.94 -17.72 -11.27
CA PRO A 211 -16.65 -16.89 -12.22
C PRO A 211 -16.88 -17.60 -13.56
N ARG A 212 -18.02 -17.31 -14.18
CA ARG A 212 -18.20 -17.57 -15.62
C ARG A 212 -17.65 -16.38 -16.38
N LEU A 213 -16.50 -16.54 -17.02
CA LEU A 213 -15.88 -15.51 -17.83
C LEU A 213 -16.35 -15.61 -19.28
N GLU A 214 -16.46 -14.46 -19.95
CA GLU A 214 -16.79 -14.39 -21.37
C GLU A 214 -15.74 -15.09 -22.24
N PRO A 215 -16.08 -15.77 -23.35
CA PRO A 215 -15.14 -16.55 -24.16
C PRO A 215 -13.87 -15.82 -24.63
N HIS A 216 -13.90 -14.49 -24.70
CA HIS A 216 -12.79 -13.64 -25.15
C HIS A 216 -12.13 -12.81 -24.04
N TRP A 217 -12.34 -13.19 -22.77
CA TRP A 217 -11.73 -12.53 -21.62
C TRP A 217 -10.20 -12.56 -21.70
N TYR A 218 -9.63 -13.65 -22.23
CA TYR A 218 -8.19 -13.82 -22.41
C TYR A 218 -7.76 -13.25 -23.77
N ASN A 219 -7.68 -11.92 -23.86
CA ASN A 219 -7.21 -11.20 -25.04
C ASN A 219 -5.82 -10.57 -24.84
N THR A 220 -5.23 -10.06 -25.92
CA THR A 220 -3.89 -9.44 -25.90
C THR A 220 -3.80 -8.19 -25.03
N MET A 221 -4.93 -7.53 -24.74
CA MET A 221 -5.01 -6.34 -23.91
C MET A 221 -5.01 -6.65 -22.41
N LEU A 222 -5.21 -7.90 -22.00
CA LEU A 222 -5.14 -8.29 -20.60
C LEU A 222 -3.71 -8.13 -20.08
N SER A 223 -3.56 -7.29 -19.05
CA SER A 223 -2.26 -6.89 -18.52
C SER A 223 -2.07 -7.25 -17.05
N GLY A 224 -3.16 -7.34 -16.29
CA GLY A 224 -3.11 -7.82 -14.91
C GLY A 224 -4.48 -8.13 -14.33
N ILE A 225 -4.48 -8.53 -13.07
CA ILE A 225 -5.69 -8.82 -12.29
C ILE A 225 -5.59 -8.05 -10.98
N ALA A 226 -6.64 -7.30 -10.66
CA ALA A 226 -6.83 -6.73 -9.34
C ALA A 226 -7.61 -7.75 -8.49
N LEU A 227 -7.13 -8.02 -7.29
CA LEU A 227 -7.66 -9.00 -6.36
C LEU A 227 -8.04 -8.32 -5.05
N CYS A 228 -9.13 -8.78 -4.43
CA CYS A 228 -9.62 -8.29 -3.14
C CYS A 228 -9.98 -9.45 -2.22
N ALA A 229 -9.61 -9.33 -0.95
CA ALA A 229 -10.03 -10.23 0.11
C ALA A 229 -10.43 -9.42 1.35
N VAL A 230 -11.58 -9.72 1.91
CA VAL A 230 -11.97 -9.28 3.26
C VAL A 230 -11.58 -10.40 4.21
N VAL A 231 -10.66 -10.12 5.12
CA VAL A 231 -10.23 -11.08 6.14
C VAL A 231 -10.89 -10.70 7.46
N SER A 232 -11.57 -11.66 8.06
CA SER A 232 -12.11 -11.51 9.40
C SER A 232 -11.16 -12.01 10.47
N PHE A 233 -10.98 -11.18 11.50
CA PHE A 233 -10.08 -11.44 12.63
C PHE A 233 -10.82 -11.68 13.95
N HIS A 234 -12.17 -11.64 13.95
CA HIS A 234 -12.99 -11.77 15.16
C HIS A 234 -12.81 -13.09 15.92
N GLU A 235 -12.37 -14.16 15.25
CA GLU A 235 -12.19 -15.49 15.83
C GLU A 235 -10.78 -15.74 16.39
N ASN A 236 -9.83 -14.82 16.16
CA ASN A 236 -8.46 -14.94 16.68
C ASN A 236 -8.34 -14.25 18.04
N GLN A 237 -8.34 -15.05 19.11
CA GLN A 237 -7.97 -14.58 20.45
C GLN A 237 -6.46 -14.64 20.71
N ASP A 238 -5.72 -15.36 19.87
CA ASP A 238 -4.26 -15.48 19.99
C ASP A 238 -3.58 -14.33 19.25
N PRO A 239 -2.60 -13.65 19.88
CA PRO A 239 -1.79 -12.66 19.17
C PRO A 239 -1.02 -13.34 18.04
N ILE A 240 -0.89 -12.65 16.91
CA ILE A 240 -0.08 -13.11 15.79
C ILE A 240 1.39 -13.03 16.21
N ILE A 241 2.05 -14.17 16.30
CA ILE A 241 3.44 -14.30 16.80
C ILE A 241 4.47 -14.03 15.68
N GLY A 242 4.07 -14.13 14.41
CA GLY A 242 4.96 -13.96 13.25
C GLY A 242 4.36 -13.12 12.13
N SER A 243 4.82 -13.34 10.90
CA SER A 243 4.23 -12.73 9.71
C SER A 243 3.22 -13.67 9.06
N PHE A 244 2.16 -13.10 8.48
CA PHE A 244 1.28 -13.84 7.58
C PHE A 244 1.11 -13.10 6.25
N SER A 245 0.78 -13.85 5.21
CA SER A 245 0.38 -13.29 3.92
C SER A 245 -1.05 -13.69 3.59
N VAL A 246 -1.78 -12.76 2.99
CA VAL A 246 -3.04 -13.05 2.30
C VAL A 246 -2.68 -13.37 0.85
N LYS A 247 -3.00 -14.58 0.43
CA LYS A 247 -2.68 -15.11 -0.89
C LYS A 247 -3.94 -15.42 -1.67
N CYS A 248 -3.82 -15.43 -2.99
CA CYS A 248 -4.79 -16.04 -3.88
C CYS A 248 -4.08 -17.04 -4.78
N THR A 249 -4.60 -18.26 -4.79
CA THR A 249 -4.28 -19.29 -5.77
C THR A 249 -5.21 -19.10 -6.95
N LEU A 250 -4.64 -18.78 -8.11
CA LEU A 250 -5.37 -18.76 -9.37
C LEU A 250 -5.17 -20.10 -10.07
N GLN A 251 -6.27 -20.71 -10.47
CA GLN A 251 -6.31 -21.96 -11.20
C GLN A 251 -7.16 -21.77 -12.46
N PHE A 252 -6.54 -22.05 -13.60
CA PHE A 252 -7.14 -21.97 -14.93
C PHE A 252 -7.16 -23.37 -15.50
N GLU A 253 -8.31 -23.81 -15.99
CA GLU A 253 -8.49 -25.17 -16.52
C GLU A 253 -9.09 -25.14 -17.92
N ASN A 254 -8.66 -26.11 -18.72
CA ASN A 254 -9.13 -26.41 -20.06
C ASN A 254 -9.06 -27.90 -20.36
N GLU A 255 -9.64 -28.28 -21.50
CA GLU A 255 -9.51 -29.63 -22.08
C GLU A 255 -8.03 -30.03 -22.25
N ASP A 256 -7.16 -29.07 -22.55
CA ASP A 256 -5.72 -29.28 -22.81
C ASP A 256 -4.84 -29.26 -21.53
N GLY A 257 -5.37 -28.91 -20.36
CA GLY A 257 -4.62 -28.91 -19.11
C GLY A 257 -5.01 -27.82 -18.09
N SER A 258 -4.25 -27.76 -17.00
CA SER A 258 -4.47 -26.83 -15.88
C SER A 258 -3.23 -25.99 -15.56
N LEU A 259 -3.40 -24.69 -15.37
CA LEU A 259 -2.37 -23.75 -14.96
C LEU A 259 -2.73 -23.22 -13.57
N ARG A 260 -1.80 -23.35 -12.63
CA ARG A 260 -2.00 -22.91 -11.24
C ARG A 260 -0.80 -22.12 -10.75
N PHE A 261 -1.05 -20.95 -10.14
CA PHE A 261 -0.02 -20.17 -9.47
C PHE A 261 -0.59 -19.37 -8.30
N ASP A 262 0.29 -19.04 -7.36
CA ASP A 262 -0.05 -18.25 -6.18
C ASP A 262 0.41 -16.80 -6.31
N CYS A 263 -0.39 -15.91 -5.74
CA CYS A 263 -0.14 -14.48 -5.69
C CYS A 263 -0.32 -13.93 -4.29
N ASP A 264 0.61 -13.08 -3.87
CA ASP A 264 0.45 -12.31 -2.64
C ASP A 264 -0.47 -11.10 -2.92
N ILE A 265 -1.50 -10.93 -2.09
CA ILE A 265 -2.43 -9.79 -2.14
C ILE A 265 -2.15 -8.83 -0.98
N GLY A 266 -1.61 -9.34 0.11
CA GLY A 266 -1.30 -8.57 1.31
C GLY A 266 -0.33 -9.31 2.18
N CYS A 267 0.38 -8.58 3.03
CA CYS A 267 1.20 -9.16 4.07
C CYS A 267 1.08 -8.35 5.35
N PHE A 268 1.27 -9.04 6.46
CA PHE A 268 1.38 -8.46 7.78
C PHE A 268 2.65 -9.02 8.40
N ASN A 269 3.58 -8.13 8.74
CA ASN A 269 4.93 -8.49 9.18
C ASN A 269 5.19 -8.09 10.64
N GLU A 270 4.15 -7.73 11.38
CA GLU A 270 4.27 -7.21 12.73
C GLU A 270 3.74 -8.22 13.74
N PRO A 271 4.36 -8.34 14.93
CA PRO A 271 3.73 -9.06 16.02
C PRO A 271 2.57 -8.22 16.58
N GLY A 272 1.45 -8.85 16.90
CA GLY A 272 0.31 -8.16 17.53
C GLY A 272 -1.04 -8.77 17.18
N MET A 273 -2.11 -8.07 17.55
CA MET A 273 -3.47 -8.48 17.22
C MET A 273 -4.03 -7.56 16.12
N ILE A 274 -4.87 -8.10 15.26
CA ILE A 274 -5.70 -7.34 14.33
C ILE A 274 -7.13 -7.47 14.86
N GLU A 275 -7.75 -6.37 15.22
CA GLU A 275 -8.97 -6.40 16.06
C GLU A 275 -10.26 -6.43 15.24
N ALA A 276 -10.20 -5.90 14.02
CA ALA A 276 -11.33 -5.74 13.12
C ALA A 276 -11.05 -6.39 11.77
N ASP A 277 -12.12 -6.61 11.00
CA ASP A 277 -12.00 -7.04 9.62
C ASP A 277 -11.19 -6.03 8.80
N HIS A 278 -10.36 -6.55 7.90
CA HIS A 278 -9.56 -5.74 7.00
C HIS A 278 -9.80 -6.14 5.54
N VAL A 279 -9.91 -5.12 4.70
CA VAL A 279 -9.92 -5.25 3.25
C VAL A 279 -8.48 -5.24 2.76
N PHE A 280 -8.09 -6.27 2.01
CA PHE A 280 -6.81 -6.37 1.32
C PHE A 280 -7.04 -6.26 -0.18
N ILE A 281 -6.31 -5.37 -0.84
CA ILE A 281 -6.37 -5.18 -2.29
C ILE A 281 -4.96 -5.35 -2.85
N GLY A 282 -4.83 -6.15 -3.91
CA GLY A 282 -3.57 -6.43 -4.56
C GLY A 282 -3.66 -6.43 -6.08
N TYR A 283 -2.56 -6.08 -6.74
CA TYR A 283 -2.41 -6.18 -8.20
C TYR A 283 -1.38 -7.24 -8.56
N VAL A 284 -1.73 -8.07 -9.54
CA VAL A 284 -0.87 -9.12 -10.08
C VAL A 284 -0.73 -8.97 -11.59
N THR A 285 0.51 -9.06 -12.08
CA THR A 285 0.79 -9.06 -13.52
C THR A 285 0.43 -10.38 -14.18
N CYS A 286 -0.24 -10.32 -15.33
CA CYS A 286 -0.53 -11.50 -16.15
C CYS A 286 0.69 -12.02 -16.94
N SER A 287 1.90 -11.46 -16.75
CA SER A 287 3.11 -11.96 -17.39
C SER A 287 3.36 -13.44 -17.11
N ARG A 288 3.03 -13.93 -15.91
CA ARG A 288 3.11 -15.35 -15.55
C ARG A 288 2.14 -16.24 -16.32
N LEU A 289 1.03 -15.69 -16.84
CA LEU A 289 0.14 -16.41 -17.77
C LEU A 289 0.73 -16.50 -19.19
N LYS A 290 1.65 -15.59 -19.52
CA LYS A 290 2.28 -15.49 -20.85
C LYS A 290 3.65 -16.20 -20.92
N ASP A 291 4.14 -16.78 -19.81
CA ASP A 291 5.44 -17.46 -19.78
C ASP A 291 5.43 -18.75 -20.62
N HIS A 292 6.23 -18.75 -21.69
CA HIS A 292 6.34 -19.79 -22.72
C HIS A 292 6.89 -21.16 -22.25
N HIS A 293 7.17 -21.33 -20.95
CA HIS A 293 7.73 -22.57 -20.39
C HIS A 293 6.67 -23.49 -19.74
N SER A 294 5.44 -23.02 -19.60
CA SER A 294 4.29 -23.82 -19.15
C SER A 294 3.28 -23.89 -20.30
N ILE A 295 2.65 -25.05 -20.50
CA ILE A 295 1.70 -25.32 -21.59
C ILE A 295 0.77 -24.10 -21.78
N PRO A 296 0.79 -23.41 -22.94
CA PRO A 296 -0.08 -22.28 -23.16
C PRO A 296 -1.51 -22.80 -23.17
N ILE A 297 -2.28 -22.47 -22.14
CA ILE A 297 -3.71 -22.74 -22.14
C ILE A 297 -4.33 -21.76 -23.14
N HIS A 298 -4.56 -22.25 -24.35
CA HIS A 298 -5.32 -21.53 -25.35
C HIS A 298 -6.78 -21.52 -24.91
N HIS A 299 -7.23 -20.44 -24.28
CA HIS A 299 -8.63 -20.15 -23.91
C HIS A 299 -9.19 -20.89 -22.69
N PRO A 300 -8.69 -20.63 -21.46
CA PRO A 300 -9.24 -21.21 -20.23
C PRO A 300 -10.77 -21.07 -20.12
N THR A 301 -11.44 -22.20 -19.96
CA THR A 301 -12.90 -22.39 -19.89
C THR A 301 -13.40 -22.26 -18.47
N THR A 302 -12.57 -22.64 -17.49
CA THR A 302 -12.89 -22.49 -16.07
C THR A 302 -11.79 -21.70 -15.37
N VAL A 303 -12.22 -20.75 -14.54
CA VAL A 303 -11.33 -19.98 -13.67
C VAL A 303 -11.79 -20.18 -12.24
N LYS A 304 -10.84 -20.55 -11.38
CA LYS A 304 -11.04 -20.69 -9.95
C LYS A 304 -10.00 -19.86 -9.23
N MET A 305 -10.47 -18.98 -8.35
CA MET A 305 -9.63 -18.15 -7.49
C MET A 305 -9.90 -18.53 -6.04
N LYS A 306 -8.89 -19.01 -5.34
CA LYS A 306 -8.99 -19.38 -3.92
C LYS A 306 -8.11 -18.46 -3.09
N PHE A 307 -8.74 -17.66 -2.25
CA PHE A 307 -8.10 -16.78 -1.29
C PHE A 307 -7.83 -17.54 0.00
N HIS A 308 -6.66 -17.34 0.59
CA HIS A 308 -6.27 -17.99 1.83
C HIS A 308 -5.21 -17.20 2.56
N LEU A 309 -5.05 -17.51 3.84
CA LEU A 309 -3.95 -17.00 4.64
C LEU A 309 -2.91 -18.10 4.79
N THR A 310 -1.64 -17.70 4.90
CA THR A 310 -0.57 -18.62 5.31
C THR A 310 -0.84 -19.16 6.72
N ASP A 311 -0.48 -20.43 6.97
CA ASP A 311 -0.77 -21.20 8.19
C ASP A 311 -0.45 -20.51 9.53
N ALA A 312 0.38 -19.46 9.52
CA ALA A 312 0.65 -18.61 10.68
C ALA A 312 -0.58 -17.85 11.22
N CYS A 313 -1.68 -17.76 10.47
CA CYS A 313 -2.88 -17.03 10.86
C CYS A 313 -4.14 -17.92 10.76
N LYS A 314 -4.88 -18.05 11.87
CA LYS A 314 -6.15 -18.82 11.94
C LYS A 314 -7.37 -18.05 11.42
N SER A 315 -7.18 -16.80 11.00
CA SER A 315 -8.25 -15.98 10.41
C SER A 315 -8.79 -16.58 9.11
N LYS A 316 -9.94 -16.10 8.68
CA LYS A 316 -10.58 -16.55 7.44
C LYS A 316 -10.91 -15.39 6.51
N VAL A 317 -10.85 -15.68 5.22
CA VAL A 317 -11.39 -14.79 4.19
C VAL A 317 -12.91 -14.99 4.18
N VAL A 318 -13.65 -13.92 4.45
CA VAL A 318 -15.12 -13.92 4.55
C VAL A 318 -15.80 -13.44 3.28
N ASP A 319 -15.13 -12.58 2.51
CA ASP A 319 -15.57 -12.15 1.18
C ASP A 319 -14.36 -11.95 0.28
N CYS A 320 -14.55 -12.14 -1.01
CA CYS A 320 -13.49 -11.92 -1.99
C CYS A 320 -14.03 -11.34 -3.29
N GLY A 321 -13.13 -10.76 -4.09
CA GLY A 321 -13.46 -10.18 -5.37
C GLY A 321 -12.26 -10.10 -6.31
N PHE A 322 -12.53 -9.95 -7.60
CA PHE A 322 -11.51 -9.62 -8.58
C PHE A 322 -12.05 -8.75 -9.72
N ARG A 323 -11.13 -8.08 -10.41
CA ARG A 323 -11.36 -7.37 -11.66
C ARG A 323 -10.22 -7.65 -12.62
N LEU A 324 -10.56 -7.96 -13.87
CA LEU A 324 -9.59 -8.08 -14.95
C LEU A 324 -9.17 -6.68 -15.42
N MET A 325 -7.86 -6.46 -15.56
CA MET A 325 -7.30 -5.16 -15.92
C MET A 325 -6.82 -5.20 -17.37
N TYR A 326 -7.58 -4.56 -18.25
CA TYR A 326 -7.27 -4.42 -19.67
C TYR A 326 -6.61 -3.07 -19.96
N THR A 327 -5.72 -3.05 -20.94
CA THR A 327 -5.24 -1.79 -21.52
C THR A 327 -6.30 -1.19 -22.42
N GLN A 328 -6.88 -0.08 -22.00
CA GLN A 328 -7.61 0.79 -22.91
C GLN A 328 -6.64 1.83 -23.47
N SER A 329 -6.88 2.29 -24.71
CA SER A 329 -6.11 3.40 -25.27
C SER A 329 -6.16 4.61 -24.33
N ARG A 330 -5.06 5.37 -24.24
CA ARG A 330 -4.88 6.51 -23.30
C ARG A 330 -6.05 7.51 -23.26
N GLY A 331 -6.88 7.57 -24.31
CA GLY A 331 -8.05 8.46 -24.40
C GLY A 331 -9.27 8.07 -23.55
N CYS A 332 -9.42 6.82 -23.10
CA CYS A 332 -10.58 6.39 -22.31
C CYS A 332 -10.41 6.65 -20.80
N LEU A 333 -9.19 6.47 -20.27
CA LEU A 333 -8.86 6.76 -18.86
C LEU A 333 -9.13 8.22 -18.50
N LEU A 334 -8.79 9.16 -19.40
CA LEU A 334 -9.10 10.57 -19.24
C LEU A 334 -10.61 10.83 -19.16
N ARG A 335 -11.48 10.04 -19.81
CA ARG A 335 -12.93 10.23 -19.74
C ARG A 335 -13.53 9.71 -18.44
N GLU A 336 -13.05 8.58 -17.92
CA GLU A 336 -13.50 8.06 -16.62
C GLU A 336 -12.97 8.91 -15.44
N GLU A 337 -11.73 9.38 -15.52
CA GLU A 337 -11.14 10.30 -14.52
C GLU A 337 -11.81 11.67 -14.53
N VAL A 338 -12.21 12.16 -15.70
CA VAL A 338 -13.00 13.40 -15.81
C VAL A 338 -14.43 13.17 -15.30
N ALA A 339 -15.08 12.05 -15.63
CA ALA A 339 -16.43 11.74 -15.16
C ALA A 339 -16.53 11.56 -13.63
N ALA A 340 -15.52 10.94 -13.00
CA ALA A 340 -15.45 10.79 -11.54
C ALA A 340 -15.25 12.14 -10.81
N ASN A 341 -14.62 13.12 -11.46
CA ASN A 341 -14.46 14.47 -10.92
C ASN A 341 -15.71 15.36 -11.07
N PHE A 342 -16.64 15.01 -11.98
CA PHE A 342 -17.87 15.78 -12.22
C PHE A 342 -19.10 15.31 -11.43
N THR A 343 -18.99 14.24 -10.63
CA THR A 343 -20.11 13.74 -9.80
C THR A 343 -20.16 14.31 -8.37
N LYS A 344 -19.31 15.29 -8.05
CA LYS A 344 -19.28 15.99 -6.74
C LYS A 344 -19.37 17.53 -6.87
N LEU A 345 -20.14 18.04 -7.83
CA LEU A 345 -20.55 19.45 -7.89
C LEU A 345 -22.06 19.59 -7.74
#